data_AF-A0A368ULS1-F1
#
_entry.id   AF-A0A368ULS1-F1
#
_cell.length_a   1.000
_cell.length_b   1.000
_cell.length_c   1.000
_cell.angle_alpha   90.00
_cell.angle_beta   90.00
_cell.angle_gamma   90.00
#
_symmetry.space_group_name_H-M   'P 1'
#
loop_
_entity.id
_entity.type
_entity.pdbx_description
1 polymer ?
#
loop_
_entity_poly.entity_id
_entity_poly.type
_entity_poly.pdbx_seq_one_letter_code
_entity_poly.pdbx_strand_id
1 'polypeptide(L)' 'MLQVNQVMLAELSGVSLRTIKQFESGKGNLTLKTMSKVADALGLELTLKVKALNPDE' A
#
# COMPACT_ATOMS: atom_id res chain seq x y z
N MET A 1 4.12 -13.26 -9.71
CA MET A 1 4.16 -12.39 -8.52
C MET A 1 5.17 -11.28 -8.76
N LEU A 2 4.89 -10.06 -8.31
CA LEU A 2 5.86 -8.96 -8.30
C LEU A 2 7.04 -9.42 -7.41
N GLN A 3 8.24 -9.53 -7.96
CA GLN A 3 9.43 -10.02 -7.24
C GLN A 3 10.03 -8.91 -6.34
N VAL A 4 9.22 -8.37 -5.44
CA VAL A 4 9.56 -7.24 -4.56
C VAL A 4 9.51 -7.69 -3.11
N ASN A 5 10.55 -7.36 -2.34
CA ASN A 5 10.57 -7.52 -0.89
C ASN A 5 10.39 -6.16 -0.18
N GLN A 6 10.17 -6.18 1.14
CA GLN A 6 9.92 -4.97 1.94
C GLN A 6 11.06 -3.93 1.88
N VAL A 7 12.31 -4.39 1.76
CA VAL A 7 13.49 -3.49 1.68
C VAL A 7 13.47 -2.76 0.34
N MET A 8 13.30 -3.50 -0.76
CA MET A 8 13.18 -2.94 -2.10
C MET A 8 12.00 -1.98 -2.21
N LEU A 9 10.83 -2.33 -1.65
CA LEU A 9 9.65 -1.46 -1.69
C LEU A 9 9.88 -0.16 -0.91
N ALA A 10 10.54 -0.23 0.24
CA ALA A 10 10.90 0.94 1.04
C ALA A 10 11.83 1.89 0.26
N GLU A 11 12.84 1.33 -0.40
CA GLU A 11 13.78 2.08 -1.25
C GLU A 11 13.09 2.73 -2.43
N LEU A 12 12.28 1.97 -3.19
CA LEU A 12 11.60 2.46 -4.40
C LEU A 12 10.53 3.51 -4.08
N SER A 13 9.80 3.37 -2.97
CA SER A 13 8.72 4.30 -2.58
C SER A 13 9.21 5.52 -1.78
N GLY A 14 10.46 5.52 -1.30
CA GLY A 14 10.97 6.52 -0.37
C GLY A 14 10.23 6.54 0.98
N VAL A 15 9.65 5.41 1.37
CA VAL A 15 8.95 5.19 2.64
C VAL A 15 9.83 4.34 3.55
N SER A 16 9.88 4.64 4.85
CA SER A 16 10.75 3.86 5.75
C SER A 16 10.36 2.39 5.81
N LEU A 17 11.35 1.49 5.90
CA LEU A 17 11.12 0.04 6.07
C LEU A 17 10.24 -0.27 7.29
N ARG A 18 10.40 0.50 8.38
CA ARG A 18 9.54 0.38 9.57
C ARG A 18 8.07 0.65 9.23
N THR A 19 7.82 1.71 8.45
CA THR A 19 6.47 2.09 8.01
C THR A 19 5.84 1.01 7.13
N ILE A 20 6.59 0.45 6.17
CA ILE A 20 6.12 -0.68 5.33
C ILE A 20 5.76 -1.89 6.19
N LYS A 21 6.64 -2.30 7.11
CA LYS A 21 6.38 -3.41 8.03
C LYS A 21 5.15 -3.19 8.92
N GLN A 22 4.96 -1.97 9.42
CA GLN A 22 3.79 -1.64 10.24
C GLN A 22 2.50 -1.66 9.41
N PHE A 23 2.54 -1.15 8.20
CA PHE A 23 1.40 -1.19 7.27
C PHE A 23 0.98 -2.63 6.96
N GLU A 24 1.91 -3.48 6.53
CA GLU A 24 1.61 -4.88 6.17
C GLU A 24 1.17 -5.73 7.37
N SER A 25 1.64 -5.42 8.58
CA SER A 25 1.20 -6.09 9.80
C SER A 25 -0.13 -5.56 10.37
N GLY A 26 -0.78 -4.60 9.69
CA GLY A 26 -2.04 -3.97 10.13
C GLY A 26 -1.90 -3.02 11.32
N LYS A 27 -0.67 -2.75 11.78
CA LYS A 27 -0.36 -1.89 12.95
C LYS A 27 -0.04 -0.45 12.57
N GLY A 28 0.07 -0.13 11.28
CA GLY A 28 0.43 1.17 10.75
C GLY A 28 -0.71 1.81 9.98
N ASN A 29 -1.24 2.91 10.49
CA ASN A 29 -2.18 3.74 9.73
C ASN A 29 -1.39 4.69 8.82
N LEU A 30 -1.38 4.42 7.51
CA LEU A 30 -0.73 5.29 6.54
C LEU A 30 -1.66 6.43 6.13
N THR A 31 -1.07 7.61 5.93
CA THR A 31 -1.78 8.67 5.19
C THR A 31 -2.00 8.21 3.74
N LEU A 32 -3.06 8.71 3.09
CA LEU A 32 -3.28 8.44 1.66
C LEU A 32 -2.05 8.80 0.82
N LYS A 33 -1.38 9.92 1.13
CA LYS A 33 -0.14 10.34 0.47
C LYS A 33 0.95 9.27 0.53
N THR A 34 1.14 8.65 1.69
CA THR A 34 2.14 7.58 1.86
C THR A 34 1.72 6.33 1.11
N MET A 35 0.42 6.00 1.12
CA MET A 35 -0.12 4.84 0.41
C MET A 35 -0.01 5.00 -1.11
N SER A 36 -0.23 6.22 -1.64
CA SER A 36 -0.01 6.55 -3.04
C SER A 36 1.45 6.31 -3.45
N LYS A 37 2.44 6.76 -2.67
CA LYS A 37 3.86 6.50 -2.96
C LYS A 37 4.18 5.00 -3.09
N VAL A 38 3.58 4.19 -2.22
CA VAL A 38 3.76 2.73 -2.25
C VAL A 38 3.11 2.12 -3.49
N ALA A 39 1.91 2.58 -3.86
CA ALA A 39 1.23 2.16 -5.08
C ALA A 39 2.02 2.56 -6.34
N ASP A 40 2.48 3.81 -6.42
CA ASP A 40 3.27 4.34 -7.53
C ASP A 40 4.56 3.53 -7.75
N ALA A 41 5.27 3.17 -6.68
CA ALA A 41 6.48 2.34 -6.74
C ALA A 41 6.23 0.92 -7.28
N LEU A 42 4.99 0.43 -7.19
CA LEU A 42 4.56 -0.85 -7.73
C LEU A 42 3.93 -0.72 -9.13
N GLY A 43 3.84 0.49 -9.68
CA GLY A 43 3.12 0.76 -10.93
C GLY A 43 1.60 0.62 -10.81
N LEU A 44 1.07 0.88 -9.62
CA LEU A 44 -0.36 0.75 -9.28
C LEU A 44 -1.00 2.10 -9.02
N GLU A 45 -2.31 2.18 -9.25
CA GLU A 45 -3.12 3.37 -8.94
C GLU A 45 -4.06 3.08 -7.75
N LEU A 46 -4.13 4.02 -6.80
CA LEU A 46 -5.05 3.93 -5.68
C LEU A 46 -6.45 4.44 -6.08
N THR A 47 -7.42 3.55 -6.25
CA THR A 47 -8.79 3.91 -6.63
C THR A 47 -9.79 3.68 -5.51
N LEU A 48 -10.79 4.55 -5.39
CA LEU A 48 -11.96 4.34 -4.54
C LEU A 48 -13.11 3.76 -5.37
N LYS A 49 -13.85 2.82 -4.78
CA LYS A 49 -15.07 2.26 -5.38
C LYS A 49 -16.23 2.46 -4.41
N VAL A 50 -17.43 2.71 -4.93
CA VAL A 50 -18.65 2.75 -4.11
C VAL A 50 -18.81 1.39 -3.43
N LYS A 51 -19.12 1.40 -2.12
CA LYS A 51 -19.36 0.15 -1.38
C LYS A 51 -20.60 -0.53 -1.95
N ALA A 52 -20.52 -1.81 -2.27
CA ALA A 52 -21.72 -2.62 -2.46
C ALA A 52 -22.44 -2.68 -1.11
N LEU A 53 -23.69 -2.23 -1.07
CA LEU A 53 -24.48 -2.21 0.16
C LEU A 53 -24.90 -3.63 0.58
N ASN A 54 -24.93 -4.58 -0.38
CA ASN A 54 -25.16 -6.01 -0.19
C ASN A 54 -24.10 -6.79 -1.01
N PRO A 55 -23.15 -7.52 -0.39
CA PRO A 55 -22.14 -8.29 -1.11
C PRO A 55 -22.65 -9.63 -1.70
N ASP A 56 -23.84 -10.08 -1.28
CA ASP A 56 -24.34 -11.46 -1.49
C ASP A 56 -25.68 -11.54 -2.28
N GLU A 57 -26.07 -10.51 -3.03
CA GLU A 57 -27.15 -10.60 -4.05
C GLU A 57 -26.59 -10.70 -5.47
#